data_AF-A0A354ZDX2-F1
#
_entry.id   AF-A0A354ZDX2-F1
#
_cell.length_a   1.000
_cell.length_b   1.000
_cell.length_c   1.000
_cell.angle_alpha   90.00
_cell.angle_beta   90.00
_cell.angle_gamma   90.00
#
_symmetry.space_group_name_H-M   'P 1'
#
loop_
_entity.id
_entity.type
_entity.pdbx_description
1 polymer ?
#
loop_
_entity_poly.entity_id
_entity_poly.type
_entity_poly.pdbx_seq_one_letter_code
_entity_poly.pdbx_strand_id
1 'polypeptide(L)'
;MLAGPDNLTIIVIIVFILMVGVAFAIMDKSGILKAALARVVRRFGGQKYVLLLVITLFFMALGSFFGIFEEVVPLVPLMIALAYSLGWDTLTGLGMSILATNVGFSAAITNPFTVGVAQGLAELPAFSGAGYRIVIFIVFYLLLAMFLTHHARKVEKNPQASPVFTEEQATRQKYRHFSADSIANEHKGTTPALIFLAVCVVLIFATLFAGPFIPTISDYALPIVGLLFLVA
;
A
#
# COMPACT_ATOMS: atom_id res chain seq x y z
N MET A 1 -9.56 -33.17 -3.13
CA MET A 1 -9.61 -31.74 -3.51
C MET A 1 -8.39 -30.91 -3.05
N LEU A 2 -7.33 -31.53 -2.49
CA LEU A 2 -6.14 -30.82 -1.99
C LEU A 2 -4.80 -31.17 -2.69
N ALA A 3 -4.80 -32.02 -3.72
CA ALA A 3 -3.60 -32.60 -4.32
C ALA A 3 -3.44 -32.24 -5.83
N GLY A 4 -3.74 -30.99 -6.20
CA GLY A 4 -3.49 -30.46 -7.54
C GLY A 4 -2.22 -29.59 -7.55
N PRO A 5 -1.46 -29.53 -8.67
CA PRO A 5 -0.22 -28.75 -8.76
C PRO A 5 -0.40 -27.25 -8.46
N ASP A 6 -1.59 -26.68 -8.74
CA ASP A 6 -1.90 -25.27 -8.46
C ASP A 6 -2.30 -24.99 -7.00
N ASN A 7 -2.64 -26.03 -6.21
CA ASN A 7 -3.09 -25.84 -4.82
C ASN A 7 -1.94 -25.46 -3.87
N LEU A 8 -0.70 -25.84 -4.19
CA LEU A 8 0.47 -25.45 -3.39
C LEU A 8 0.63 -23.93 -3.38
N THR A 9 0.46 -23.29 -4.54
CA THR A 9 0.51 -21.82 -4.67
C THR A 9 -0.60 -21.15 -3.86
N ILE A 10 -1.84 -21.68 -3.92
CA ILE A 10 -2.96 -21.15 -3.14
C ILE A 10 -2.70 -21.28 -1.62
N ILE A 11 -2.19 -22.43 -1.18
CA ILE A 11 -1.85 -22.65 0.24
C ILE A 11 -0.76 -21.67 0.69
N VAL A 12 0.27 -21.44 -0.13
CA VAL A 12 1.34 -20.47 0.17
C VAL A 12 0.77 -19.05 0.29
N ILE A 13 -0.11 -18.62 -0.61
CA ILE A 13 -0.76 -17.30 -0.55
C ILE A 13 -1.60 -17.17 0.72
N ILE A 14 -2.40 -18.18 1.07
CA ILE A 14 -3.24 -18.16 2.28
C ILE A 14 -2.37 -18.04 3.54
N VAL A 15 -1.32 -18.87 3.65
CA VAL A 15 -0.39 -18.85 4.80
C VAL A 15 0.32 -17.50 4.89
N PHE A 16 0.75 -16.95 3.75
CA PHE A 16 1.36 -15.63 3.68
C PHE A 16 0.42 -14.53 4.19
N ILE A 17 -0.82 -14.46 3.70
CA ILE A 17 -1.81 -13.47 4.15
C ILE A 17 -2.06 -13.59 5.66
N LEU A 18 -2.12 -14.82 6.17
CA LEU A 18 -2.30 -15.08 7.60
C LEU A 18 -1.08 -14.59 8.42
N MET A 19 0.15 -14.88 7.97
CA MET A 19 1.38 -14.39 8.62
C MET A 19 1.45 -12.87 8.64
N VAL A 20 1.16 -12.20 7.54
CA VAL A 20 1.17 -10.74 7.49
C VAL A 20 0.07 -10.16 8.38
N GLY A 21 -1.11 -10.78 8.43
CA GLY A 21 -2.18 -10.41 9.35
C GLY A 21 -1.76 -10.52 10.82
N VAL A 22 -1.02 -11.57 11.18
CA VAL A 22 -0.46 -11.76 12.52
C VAL A 22 0.60 -10.71 12.85
N ALA A 23 1.55 -10.46 11.94
CA ALA A 23 2.55 -9.40 12.11
C ALA A 23 1.90 -8.03 12.30
N PHE A 24 0.90 -7.71 11.49
CA PHE A 24 0.15 -6.46 11.61
C PHE A 24 -0.58 -6.35 12.97
N ALA A 25 -1.20 -7.43 13.45
CA ALA A 25 -1.86 -7.44 14.76
C ALA A 25 -0.86 -7.25 15.92
N ILE A 26 0.36 -7.78 15.79
CA ILE A 26 1.44 -7.58 16.77
C ILE A 26 1.96 -6.14 16.73
N MET A 27 2.15 -5.58 15.54
CA MET A 27 2.57 -4.18 15.34
C MET A 27 1.53 -3.17 15.84
N ASP A 28 0.24 -3.48 15.72
CA ASP A 28 -0.84 -2.67 16.31
C ASP A 28 -0.80 -2.73 17.85
N LYS A 29 -0.76 -3.94 18.42
CA LYS A 29 -0.70 -4.14 19.88
C LYS A 29 0.55 -3.52 20.51
N SER A 30 1.68 -3.50 19.81
CA SER A 30 2.93 -2.89 20.27
C SER A 30 2.97 -1.37 20.13
N GLY A 31 1.96 -0.75 19.51
CA GLY A 31 1.88 0.71 19.34
C GLY A 31 2.79 1.27 18.23
N ILE A 32 3.58 0.43 17.55
CA ILE A 32 4.52 0.87 16.50
C ILE A 32 3.78 1.56 15.35
N LEU A 33 2.62 1.02 14.93
CA LEU A 33 1.81 1.62 13.87
C LEU A 33 1.31 3.01 14.26
N LYS A 34 0.91 3.21 15.52
CA LYS A 34 0.47 4.51 16.04
C LYS A 34 1.62 5.51 16.04
N ALA A 35 2.80 5.12 16.49
CA ALA A 35 4.00 5.95 16.48
C ALA A 35 4.45 6.33 15.04
N ALA A 36 4.35 5.39 14.10
CA ALA A 36 4.65 5.63 12.68
C ALA A 36 3.68 6.67 12.08
N LEU A 37 2.37 6.46 12.27
CA LEU A 37 1.35 7.42 11.85
C LEU A 37 1.57 8.79 12.52
N ALA A 38 1.90 8.83 13.81
CA ALA A 38 2.21 10.06 14.54
C ALA A 38 3.28 10.88 13.89
N ARG A 39 4.37 10.22 13.51
CA ARG A 39 5.53 10.88 12.93
C ARG A 39 5.19 11.43 11.55
N VAL A 40 4.46 10.66 10.74
CA VAL A 40 4.00 11.11 9.42
C VAL A 40 3.06 12.31 9.55
N VAL A 41 2.04 12.22 10.40
CA VAL A 41 1.06 13.31 10.60
C VAL A 41 1.71 14.55 11.23
N ARG A 42 2.60 14.41 12.21
CA ARG A 42 3.33 15.56 12.80
C ARG A 42 4.23 16.25 11.78
N ARG A 43 4.85 15.49 10.87
CA ARG A 43 5.78 16.05 9.86
C ARG A 43 5.06 16.61 8.65
N PHE A 44 3.97 16.00 8.22
CA PHE A 44 3.29 16.29 6.95
C PHE A 44 1.83 16.75 7.12
N GLY A 45 1.31 16.88 8.34
CA GLY A 45 -0.08 17.27 8.61
C GLY A 45 -0.46 18.66 8.07
N GLY A 46 0.51 19.58 8.03
CA GLY A 46 0.33 20.90 7.39
C GLY A 46 0.25 20.84 5.86
N GLN A 47 0.68 19.74 5.25
CA GLN A 47 0.68 19.52 3.79
C GLN A 47 -0.05 18.23 3.42
N LYS A 48 -1.19 17.96 4.08
CA LYS A 48 -1.93 16.71 3.91
C LYS A 48 -2.21 16.34 2.45
N TYR A 49 -2.58 17.29 1.59
CA TYR A 49 -2.81 17.00 0.16
C TYR A 49 -1.54 16.54 -0.57
N VAL A 50 -0.37 17.07 -0.22
CA VAL A 50 0.92 16.60 -0.77
C VAL A 50 1.17 15.16 -0.32
N LEU A 51 0.90 14.86 0.95
CA LEU A 51 1.01 13.50 1.48
C LEU A 51 0.09 12.52 0.74
N LEU A 52 -1.16 12.90 0.49
CA LEU A 52 -2.09 12.09 -0.32
C LEU A 52 -1.53 11.80 -1.71
N LEU A 53 -0.99 12.81 -2.39
CA LEU A 53 -0.43 12.66 -3.74
C LEU A 53 0.81 11.77 -3.75
N VAL A 54 1.69 11.91 -2.76
CA VAL A 54 2.92 11.10 -2.63
C VAL A 54 2.58 9.65 -2.33
N ILE A 55 1.66 9.40 -1.38
CA ILE A 55 1.22 8.04 -1.04
C ILE A 55 0.53 7.39 -2.24
N THR A 56 -0.34 8.13 -2.92
CA THR A 56 -1.01 7.63 -4.14
C THR A 56 0.01 7.26 -5.21
N LEU A 57 1.01 8.12 -5.46
CA LEU A 57 2.06 7.85 -6.44
C LEU A 57 2.86 6.60 -6.07
N PHE A 58 3.17 6.45 -4.79
CA PHE A 58 3.92 5.31 -4.26
C PHE A 58 3.17 3.99 -4.46
N PHE A 59 1.90 3.90 -4.08
CA PHE A 59 1.09 2.69 -4.29
C PHE A 59 0.85 2.42 -5.78
N MET A 60 0.66 3.47 -6.57
CA MET A 60 0.52 3.34 -8.03
C MET A 60 1.82 2.84 -8.67
N ALA A 61 2.98 3.32 -8.24
CA ALA A 61 4.28 2.83 -8.69
C ALA A 61 4.47 1.35 -8.31
N LEU A 62 4.15 0.96 -7.07
CA LEU A 62 4.20 -0.44 -6.63
C LEU A 62 3.44 -1.38 -7.58
N GLY A 63 2.19 -1.02 -7.90
CA GLY A 63 1.40 -1.81 -8.85
C GLY A 63 1.97 -1.83 -10.28
N SER A 64 2.57 -0.71 -10.72
CA SER A 64 3.05 -0.59 -12.11
C SER A 64 4.41 -1.23 -12.38
N PHE A 65 5.31 -1.18 -11.40
CA PHE A 65 6.66 -1.74 -11.53
C PHE A 65 6.71 -3.20 -11.07
N PHE A 66 6.07 -3.50 -9.95
CA PHE A 66 6.20 -4.81 -9.31
C PHE A 66 4.97 -5.70 -9.47
N GLY A 67 3.82 -5.14 -9.84
CA GLY A 67 2.61 -5.94 -10.02
C GLY A 67 2.07 -6.56 -8.74
N ILE A 68 2.45 -6.04 -7.58
CA ILE A 68 2.09 -6.60 -6.29
C ILE A 68 0.70 -6.09 -5.88
N PHE A 69 -0.25 -7.01 -5.76
CA PHE A 69 -1.59 -6.67 -5.33
C PHE A 69 -1.87 -7.15 -3.90
N GLU A 70 -1.45 -8.38 -3.59
CA GLU A 70 -1.75 -9.08 -2.35
C GLU A 70 -1.06 -8.44 -1.15
N GLU A 71 0.16 -7.92 -1.33
CA GLU A 71 0.93 -7.31 -0.23
C GLU A 71 0.41 -5.92 0.16
N VAL A 72 -0.47 -5.31 -0.64
CA VAL A 72 -1.09 -4.01 -0.30
C VAL A 72 -2.23 -4.17 0.70
N VAL A 73 -2.94 -5.31 0.67
CA VAL A 73 -4.12 -5.57 1.52
C VAL A 73 -3.84 -5.33 3.01
N PRO A 74 -2.71 -5.80 3.58
CA PRO A 74 -2.39 -5.57 4.98
C PRO A 74 -2.06 -4.11 5.33
N LEU A 75 -1.65 -3.29 4.35
CA LEU A 75 -1.38 -1.86 4.56
C LEU A 75 -2.67 -1.01 4.50
N VAL A 76 -3.78 -1.56 4.01
CA VAL A 76 -5.04 -0.82 3.85
C VAL A 76 -5.57 -0.26 5.17
N PRO A 77 -5.64 -1.01 6.29
CA PRO A 77 -6.10 -0.47 7.57
C PRO A 77 -5.24 0.70 8.05
N LEU A 78 -3.93 0.66 7.78
CA LEU A 78 -3.00 1.75 8.11
C LEU A 78 -3.31 3.01 7.30
N MET A 79 -3.61 2.86 6.01
CA MET A 79 -3.96 3.98 5.14
C MET A 79 -5.33 4.58 5.49
N ILE A 80 -6.30 3.75 5.90
CA ILE A 80 -7.59 4.21 6.44
C ILE A 80 -7.37 5.01 7.73
N ALA A 81 -6.57 4.49 8.67
CA ALA A 81 -6.22 5.19 9.89
C ALA A 81 -5.54 6.55 9.62
N LEU A 82 -4.61 6.59 8.65
CA LEU A 82 -3.98 7.83 8.21
C LEU A 82 -5.02 8.81 7.64
N ALA A 83 -5.92 8.35 6.77
CA ALA A 83 -6.97 9.20 6.20
C ALA A 83 -7.85 9.83 7.30
N TYR A 84 -8.27 9.05 8.29
CA TYR A 84 -9.02 9.56 9.44
C TYR A 84 -8.22 10.58 10.25
N SER A 85 -6.93 10.35 10.48
CA SER A 85 -6.07 11.27 11.22
C SER A 85 -5.90 12.63 10.52
N LEU A 86 -6.06 12.68 9.19
CA LEU A 86 -5.99 13.89 8.37
C LEU A 86 -7.36 14.56 8.16
N GLY A 87 -8.43 13.97 8.71
CA GLY A 87 -9.80 14.48 8.63
C GLY A 87 -10.57 14.01 7.39
N TRP A 88 -10.12 12.96 6.71
CA TRP A 88 -10.80 12.37 5.55
C TRP A 88 -11.59 11.11 5.94
N ASP A 89 -12.18 10.45 4.94
CA ASP A 89 -13.00 9.24 5.05
C ASP A 89 -12.24 7.96 4.68
N THR A 90 -12.88 6.81 4.92
CA THR A 90 -12.38 5.48 4.51
C THR A 90 -12.09 5.41 3.01
N LEU A 91 -12.93 6.03 2.18
CA LEU A 91 -12.77 6.00 0.72
C LEU A 91 -11.49 6.70 0.27
N THR A 92 -11.11 7.80 0.91
CA THR A 92 -9.82 8.45 0.64
C THR A 92 -8.66 7.50 0.97
N GLY A 93 -8.74 6.79 2.11
CA GLY A 93 -7.74 5.80 2.52
C GLY A 93 -7.62 4.61 1.56
N LEU A 94 -8.75 4.05 1.13
CA LEU A 94 -8.82 3.01 0.10
C LEU A 94 -8.35 3.51 -1.27
N GLY A 95 -8.69 4.76 -1.59
CA GLY A 95 -8.36 5.44 -2.83
C GLY A 95 -6.86 5.61 -3.02
N MET A 96 -6.16 6.11 -1.99
CA MET A 96 -4.71 6.29 -2.06
C MET A 96 -3.90 4.98 -1.94
N SER A 97 -4.56 3.84 -1.65
CA SER A 97 -3.91 2.54 -1.46
C SER A 97 -4.31 1.51 -2.52
N ILE A 98 -5.46 0.84 -2.34
CA ILE A 98 -5.94 -0.22 -3.23
C ILE A 98 -6.20 0.33 -4.63
N LEU A 99 -6.96 1.44 -4.75
CA LEU A 99 -7.31 1.98 -6.05
C LEU A 99 -6.06 2.46 -6.78
N ALA A 100 -5.17 3.19 -6.09
CA ALA A 100 -3.87 3.59 -6.64
C ALA A 100 -3.07 2.41 -7.18
N THR A 101 -2.95 1.33 -6.40
CA THR A 101 -2.23 0.12 -6.81
C THR A 101 -2.85 -0.51 -8.06
N ASN A 102 -4.18 -0.64 -8.13
CA ASN A 102 -4.88 -1.21 -9.28
C ASN A 102 -4.73 -0.35 -10.55
N VAL A 103 -4.83 0.97 -10.42
CA VAL A 103 -4.62 1.89 -11.54
C VAL A 103 -3.17 1.78 -12.04
N GLY A 104 -2.21 1.68 -11.12
CA GLY A 104 -0.81 1.45 -11.44
C GLY A 104 -0.55 0.13 -12.15
N PHE A 105 -1.15 -0.95 -11.64
CA PHE A 105 -1.11 -2.28 -12.24
C PHE A 105 -1.71 -2.30 -13.65
N SER A 106 -2.79 -1.53 -13.87
CA SER A 106 -3.41 -1.41 -15.19
C SER A 106 -2.55 -0.64 -16.19
N ALA A 107 -1.83 0.40 -15.74
CA ALA A 107 -0.89 1.15 -16.57
C ALA A 107 0.42 0.38 -16.87
N ALA A 108 0.84 -0.49 -15.94
CA ALA A 108 1.95 -1.44 -16.04
C ALA A 108 3.14 -1.01 -16.91
N ILE A 109 4.04 -0.16 -16.39
CA ILE A 109 5.23 0.28 -17.17
C ILE A 109 6.17 -0.90 -17.43
N THR A 110 6.53 -1.65 -16.39
CA THR A 110 7.48 -2.76 -16.44
C THR A 110 6.99 -3.99 -15.67
N ASN A 111 5.69 -4.08 -15.40
CA ASN A 111 5.12 -5.15 -14.57
C ASN A 111 5.47 -6.53 -15.17
N PRO A 112 6.24 -7.38 -14.44
CA PRO A 112 6.69 -8.66 -14.96
C PRO A 112 5.55 -9.67 -15.12
N PHE A 113 4.52 -9.57 -14.29
CA PHE A 113 3.38 -10.49 -14.28
C PHE A 113 2.38 -10.25 -15.41
N THR A 114 2.34 -9.03 -15.96
CA THR A 114 1.45 -8.69 -17.07
C THR A 114 2.22 -8.46 -18.36
N VAL A 115 2.97 -7.36 -18.43
CA VAL A 115 3.72 -6.96 -19.63
C VAL A 115 4.86 -7.92 -19.91
N GLY A 116 5.57 -8.38 -18.88
CA GLY A 116 6.64 -9.37 -19.03
C GLY A 116 6.16 -10.67 -19.66
N VAL A 117 5.08 -11.26 -19.12
CA VAL A 117 4.46 -12.48 -19.66
C VAL A 117 3.95 -12.27 -21.09
N ALA A 118 3.20 -11.17 -21.33
CA ALA A 118 2.64 -10.90 -22.66
C ALA A 118 3.72 -10.68 -23.73
N GLN A 119 4.82 -10.00 -23.40
CA GLN A 119 5.95 -9.80 -24.31
C GLN A 119 6.69 -11.09 -24.59
N GLY A 120 6.88 -11.95 -23.58
CA GLY A 120 7.45 -13.28 -23.76
C GLY A 120 6.64 -14.14 -24.73
N LEU A 121 5.31 -14.12 -24.61
CA LEU A 121 4.40 -14.83 -25.53
C LEU A 121 4.41 -14.24 -26.96
N ALA A 122 4.60 -12.93 -27.07
CA ALA A 122 4.65 -12.23 -28.35
C ALA A 122 6.05 -12.19 -28.99
N GLU A 123 7.04 -12.85 -28.37
CA GLU A 123 8.45 -12.83 -28.78
C GLU A 123 9.04 -11.41 -28.94
N LEU A 124 8.49 -10.44 -28.19
CA LEU A 124 8.95 -9.06 -28.21
C LEU A 124 10.07 -8.85 -27.18
N PRO A 125 11.01 -7.92 -27.44
CA PRO A 125 12.01 -7.55 -26.44
C PRO A 125 11.35 -7.08 -25.14
N ALA A 126 11.89 -7.55 -24.02
CA ALA A 126 11.44 -7.15 -22.69
C ALA A 126 11.46 -5.62 -22.53
N PHE A 127 10.40 -5.07 -21.95
CA PHE A 127 10.20 -3.63 -21.73
C PHE A 127 10.08 -2.77 -23.00
N SER A 128 9.93 -3.38 -24.19
CA SER A 128 9.59 -2.64 -25.41
C SER A 128 8.30 -1.84 -25.21
N GLY A 129 8.33 -0.54 -25.58
CA GLY A 129 7.20 0.37 -25.37
C GLY A 129 7.09 1.00 -23.98
N ALA A 130 8.06 0.83 -23.08
CA ALA A 130 8.05 1.45 -21.75
C ALA A 130 7.84 2.97 -21.78
N GLY A 131 8.43 3.68 -22.76
CA GLY A 131 8.24 5.13 -22.92
C GLY A 131 6.77 5.54 -23.12
N TYR A 132 6.03 4.81 -23.95
CA TYR A 132 4.59 5.05 -24.14
C TYR A 132 3.80 4.75 -22.86
N ARG A 133 4.15 3.68 -22.14
CA ARG A 133 3.49 3.31 -20.88
C ARG A 133 3.77 4.32 -19.75
N ILE A 134 4.94 4.95 -19.73
CA ILE A 134 5.24 6.05 -18.81
C ILE A 134 4.28 7.22 -19.04
N VAL A 135 4.00 7.57 -20.30
CA VAL A 135 3.04 8.63 -20.62
C VAL A 135 1.64 8.28 -20.11
N ILE A 136 1.17 7.05 -20.37
CA ILE A 136 -0.13 6.57 -19.84
C ILE A 136 -0.15 6.62 -18.32
N PHE A 137 0.91 6.14 -17.67
CA PHE A 137 1.03 6.15 -16.21
C PHE A 137 0.90 7.56 -15.65
N ILE A 138 1.59 8.54 -16.24
CA ILE A 138 1.50 9.95 -15.82
C ILE A 138 0.07 10.48 -15.99
N VAL A 139 -0.57 10.21 -17.13
CA VAL A 139 -1.96 10.65 -17.38
C VAL A 139 -2.92 10.05 -16.35
N PHE A 140 -2.82 8.75 -16.10
CA PHE A 140 -3.66 8.08 -15.12
C PHE A 140 -3.38 8.55 -13.69
N TYR A 141 -2.11 8.81 -13.36
CA TYR A 141 -1.74 9.38 -12.07
C TYR A 141 -2.38 10.75 -11.87
N LEU A 142 -2.31 11.64 -12.87
CA LEU A 142 -2.92 12.97 -12.80
C LEU A 142 -4.44 12.88 -12.65
N LEU A 143 -5.10 12.00 -13.41
CA LEU A 143 -6.55 11.77 -13.29
C LEU A 143 -6.94 11.27 -11.89
N LEU A 144 -6.21 10.28 -11.37
CA LEU A 144 -6.45 9.73 -10.04
C LEU A 144 -6.16 10.78 -8.94
N ALA A 145 -5.06 11.53 -9.07
CA ALA A 145 -4.69 12.61 -8.18
C ALA A 145 -5.77 13.69 -8.11
N MET A 146 -6.30 14.12 -9.25
CA MET A 146 -7.40 15.09 -9.33
C MET A 146 -8.66 14.53 -8.69
N PHE A 147 -9.01 13.28 -8.98
CA PHE A 147 -10.17 12.61 -8.41
C PHE A 147 -10.10 12.52 -6.88
N LEU A 148 -8.98 12.01 -6.34
CA LEU A 148 -8.79 11.84 -4.89
C LEU A 148 -8.71 13.18 -4.16
N THR A 149 -7.99 14.17 -4.71
CA THR A 149 -7.92 15.49 -4.08
C THR A 149 -9.27 16.21 -4.10
N HIS A 150 -10.06 16.06 -5.16
CA HIS A 150 -11.42 16.59 -5.21
C HIS A 150 -12.32 15.92 -4.17
N HIS A 151 -12.29 14.58 -4.08
CA HIS A 151 -13.05 13.82 -3.09
C HIS A 151 -12.66 14.19 -1.65
N ALA A 152 -11.36 14.19 -1.34
CA ALA A 152 -10.83 14.53 -0.02
C ALA A 152 -11.24 15.95 0.41
N ARG A 153 -11.19 16.93 -0.51
CA ARG A 153 -11.66 18.31 -0.26
C ARG A 153 -13.16 18.37 0.02
N LYS A 154 -13.95 17.57 -0.70
CA LYS A 154 -15.41 17.52 -0.54
C LYS A 154 -15.79 16.96 0.83
N VAL A 155 -15.19 15.83 1.21
CA VAL A 155 -15.40 15.16 2.50
C VAL A 155 -14.92 16.04 3.65
N GLU A 156 -13.78 16.71 3.49
CA GLU A 156 -13.25 17.61 4.51
C GLU A 156 -14.18 18.80 4.79
N LYS A 157 -14.78 19.39 3.74
CA LYS A 157 -15.74 20.50 3.90
C LYS A 157 -17.09 20.03 4.45
N ASN A 158 -17.54 18.86 4.03
CA ASN A 158 -18.80 18.28 4.47
C ASN A 158 -18.65 16.77 4.65
N PRO A 159 -18.44 16.29 5.89
CA PRO A 159 -18.33 14.86 6.17
C PRO A 159 -19.56 14.06 5.72
N GLN A 160 -20.76 14.66 5.73
CA GLN A 160 -21.99 13.99 5.26
C GLN A 160 -22.03 13.80 3.74
N ALA A 161 -21.14 14.46 3.00
CA ALA A 161 -21.02 14.29 1.56
C ALA A 161 -20.26 13.00 1.18
N SER A 162 -19.69 12.29 2.17
CA SER A 162 -19.15 10.95 2.00
C SER A 162 -20.29 9.95 1.72
N PRO A 163 -20.24 9.19 0.60
CA PRO A 163 -21.24 8.16 0.31
C PRO A 163 -21.36 7.08 1.39
N VAL A 164 -20.30 6.90 2.19
CA VAL A 164 -20.23 5.89 3.25
C VAL A 164 -20.46 6.47 4.64
N PHE A 165 -20.89 7.73 4.77
CA PHE A 165 -20.97 8.43 6.06
C PHE A 165 -21.70 7.65 7.17
N THR A 166 -22.81 6.98 6.84
CA THR A 166 -23.60 6.19 7.79
C THR A 166 -22.86 4.94 8.28
N GLU A 167 -22.18 4.22 7.38
CA GLU A 167 -21.37 3.02 7.69
C GLU A 167 -20.03 3.40 8.37
N GLU A 168 -19.55 4.61 8.10
CA GLU A 168 -18.34 5.18 8.65
C GLU A 168 -18.47 5.46 10.15
N GLN A 169 -19.66 5.72 10.69
CA GLN A 169 -19.83 5.99 12.13
C GLN A 169 -19.40 4.81 13.00
N ALA A 170 -19.77 3.58 12.62
CA ALA A 170 -19.34 2.36 13.31
C ALA A 170 -17.85 2.09 13.08
N THR A 171 -17.36 2.34 11.86
CA THR A 171 -15.98 2.07 11.47
C THR A 171 -15.01 3.07 12.13
N ARG A 172 -15.36 4.34 12.23
CA ARG A 172 -14.57 5.39 12.89
C ARG A 172 -14.27 5.07 14.35
N GLN A 173 -15.21 4.46 15.07
CA GLN A 173 -14.97 4.05 16.45
C GLN A 173 -13.88 2.97 16.55
N LYS A 174 -13.83 2.03 15.60
CA LYS A 174 -12.78 1.01 15.54
C LYS A 174 -11.39 1.62 15.31
N TYR A 175 -11.30 2.67 14.50
CA TYR A 175 -10.04 3.36 14.19
C TYR A 175 -9.75 4.57 15.08
N ARG A 176 -10.62 4.89 16.06
CA ARG A 176 -10.40 5.98 17.02
C ARG A 176 -9.13 5.81 17.85
N HIS A 177 -8.72 4.57 18.10
CA HIS A 177 -7.44 4.24 18.73
C HIS A 177 -6.21 4.64 17.91
N PHE A 178 -6.40 5.03 16.65
CA PHE A 178 -5.41 5.60 15.75
C PHE A 178 -5.67 7.10 15.44
N SER A 179 -6.60 7.75 16.14
CA SER A 179 -6.89 9.18 15.94
C SER A 179 -5.76 10.08 16.46
N ALA A 180 -5.64 11.27 15.87
CA ALA A 180 -4.63 12.28 16.19
C ALA A 180 -4.45 12.55 17.70
N ASP A 181 -5.50 12.48 18.51
CA ASP A 181 -5.44 12.69 19.98
C ASP A 181 -4.72 11.57 20.74
N SER A 182 -4.89 10.31 20.31
CA SER A 182 -4.15 9.15 20.86
C SER A 182 -2.69 9.12 20.41
N ILE A 183 -2.45 9.67 19.22
CA ILE A 183 -1.16 9.80 18.55
C ILE A 183 -0.33 10.97 19.12
N ALA A 184 -0.98 12.03 19.58
CA ALA A 184 -0.33 13.19 20.17
C ALA A 184 0.31 12.92 21.54
N ASN A 185 -0.17 11.90 22.26
CA ASN A 185 0.22 11.63 23.65
C ASN A 185 1.33 10.58 23.84
N GLU A 186 1.85 9.94 22.78
CA GLU A 186 2.94 8.97 22.95
C GLU A 186 4.31 9.64 23.17
N HIS A 187 4.87 9.38 24.36
CA HIS A 187 6.22 9.75 24.78
C HIS A 187 7.27 8.74 24.28
N LYS A 188 8.33 9.32 23.69
CA LYS A 188 9.74 8.85 23.58
C LYS A 188 10.01 7.41 24.03
N GLY A 189 10.10 6.47 23.09
CA GLY A 189 10.62 5.12 23.40
C GLY A 189 10.82 4.14 22.24
N THR A 190 10.31 4.40 21.03
CA THR A 190 10.28 3.39 19.94
C THR A 190 11.08 3.79 18.70
N THR A 191 12.16 4.57 18.86
CA THR A 191 13.09 4.87 17.76
C THR A 191 13.70 3.61 17.12
N PRO A 192 14.19 2.60 17.87
CA PRO A 192 14.78 1.41 17.24
C PRO A 192 13.74 0.53 16.53
N ALA A 193 12.54 0.36 17.08
CA ALA A 193 11.47 -0.40 16.45
C ALA A 193 10.94 0.26 15.16
N LEU A 194 10.95 1.60 15.10
CA LEU A 194 10.51 2.34 13.94
C LEU A 194 11.60 2.44 12.86
N ILE A 195 12.88 2.42 13.25
CA ILE A 195 14.00 2.19 12.34
C ILE A 195 13.93 0.78 11.77
N PHE A 196 13.65 -0.23 12.60
CA PHE A 196 13.47 -1.60 12.16
C PHE A 196 12.31 -1.75 11.18
N LEU A 197 11.15 -1.15 11.46
CA LEU A 197 10.03 -1.07 10.51
C LEU A 197 10.44 -0.38 9.20
N ALA A 198 11.15 0.75 9.27
CA ALA A 198 11.63 1.45 8.08
C ALA A 198 12.65 0.61 7.30
N VAL A 199 13.52 -0.14 7.98
CA VAL A 199 14.47 -1.07 7.37
C VAL A 199 13.75 -2.25 6.72
N CYS A 200 12.73 -2.82 7.36
CA CYS A 200 11.91 -3.88 6.78
C CYS A 200 11.16 -3.39 5.54
N VAL A 201 10.56 -2.19 5.58
CA VAL A 201 9.94 -1.57 4.40
C VAL A 201 10.99 -1.34 3.30
N VAL A 202 12.16 -0.79 3.63
CA VAL A 202 13.24 -0.57 2.66
C VAL A 202 13.76 -1.90 2.09
N LEU A 203 13.86 -2.95 2.89
CA LEU A 203 14.28 -4.27 2.45
C LEU A 203 13.24 -4.93 1.54
N ILE A 204 11.96 -4.82 1.88
CA ILE A 204 10.85 -5.24 1.00
C ILE A 204 10.94 -4.47 -0.33
N PHE A 205 11.13 -3.15 -0.29
CA PHE A 205 11.33 -2.35 -1.49
C PHE A 205 12.58 -2.74 -2.27
N ALA A 206 13.68 -3.10 -1.60
CA ALA A 206 14.92 -3.52 -2.24
C ALA A 206 14.79 -4.90 -2.89
N THR A 207 14.11 -5.86 -2.24
CA THR A 207 13.83 -7.17 -2.83
C THR A 207 12.88 -7.06 -4.01
N LEU A 208 11.86 -6.19 -3.90
CA LEU A 208 10.95 -5.91 -5.01
C LEU A 208 11.67 -5.23 -6.17
N PHE A 209 12.52 -4.23 -5.90
CA PHE A 209 13.32 -3.55 -6.93
C PHE A 209 14.32 -4.48 -7.60
N ALA A 210 14.90 -5.44 -6.87
CA ALA A 210 15.83 -6.42 -7.42
C ALA A 210 15.16 -7.58 -8.19
N GLY A 211 13.89 -7.88 -7.90
CA GLY A 211 13.13 -8.98 -8.51
C GLY A 211 13.08 -8.95 -10.05
N PRO A 212 12.71 -7.82 -10.69
CA PRO A 212 12.67 -7.70 -12.14
C PRO A 212 14.05 -7.79 -12.84
N PHE A 213 15.15 -7.55 -12.11
CA PHE A 213 16.50 -7.60 -12.68
C PHE A 213 17.21 -8.95 -12.45
N ILE A 214 16.71 -9.77 -11.52
CA ILE A 214 17.29 -11.06 -11.16
C ILE A 214 16.17 -12.12 -11.18
N PRO A 215 16.09 -12.97 -12.22
CA PRO A 215 15.04 -13.98 -12.38
C PRO A 215 14.87 -14.89 -11.15
N THR A 216 15.98 -15.20 -10.47
CA THR A 216 16.00 -16.00 -9.24
C THR A 216 15.36 -15.30 -8.03
N ILE A 217 15.21 -13.97 -8.00
CA ILE A 217 14.52 -13.28 -6.90
C ILE A 217 13.01 -13.26 -7.13
N SER A 218 12.55 -13.23 -8.38
CA SER A 218 11.12 -13.20 -8.70
C SER A 218 10.36 -14.44 -8.19
N ASP A 219 11.00 -15.62 -8.20
CA ASP A 219 10.40 -16.88 -7.72
C ASP A 219 10.35 -16.97 -6.19
N TYR A 220 11.23 -16.26 -5.48
CA TYR A 220 11.32 -16.27 -4.01
C TYR A 220 10.84 -14.97 -3.35
N ALA A 221 10.40 -13.97 -4.12
CA ALA A 221 9.97 -12.67 -3.59
C ALA A 221 8.84 -12.82 -2.56
N LEU A 222 7.79 -13.58 -2.90
CA LEU A 222 6.64 -13.84 -2.03
C LEU A 222 7.02 -14.49 -0.67
N PRO A 223 7.78 -15.60 -0.63
CA PRO A 223 8.21 -16.18 0.65
C PRO A 223 9.22 -15.30 1.42
N ILE A 224 10.09 -14.54 0.73
CA ILE A 224 11.05 -13.63 1.39
C ILE A 224 10.32 -12.44 2.02
N VAL A 225 9.38 -11.82 1.31
CA VAL A 225 8.54 -10.75 1.86
C VAL A 225 7.73 -11.27 3.05
N GLY A 226 7.24 -12.51 2.97
CA GLY A 226 6.46 -13.12 4.06
C GLY A 226 7.29 -13.35 5.31
N LEU A 227 8.53 -13.80 5.12
CA LEU A 227 9.48 -14.02 6.19
C LEU A 227 9.98 -12.70 6.79
N LEU A 228 10.24 -11.68 5.96
CA LEU A 228 10.58 -10.34 6.42
C LEU A 228 9.45 -9.71 7.23
N PHE A 229 8.18 -9.90 6.82
CA PHE A 229 7.03 -9.44 7.58
C PHE A 229 6.86 -10.18 8.92
N LEU A 230 7.20 -11.47 8.97
CA LEU A 230 7.09 -12.25 10.21
C LEU A 230 8.17 -11.89 11.24
N VAL A 231 9.33 -11.43 10.76
CA VAL A 231 10.46 -11.00 11.60
C VAL A 231 10.34 -9.52 12.01
N ALA A 232 9.61 -8.70 11.23
CA ALA A 232 9.32 -7.28 11.46
C ALA A 232 8.37 -7.02 12.64
#